data_AF-A0A838TYL6-F1
#
_entry.id   AF-A0A838TYL6-F1
#
_cell.length_a   1.000
_cell.length_b   1.000
_cell.length_c   1.000
_cell.angle_alpha   90.00
_cell.angle_beta   90.00
_cell.angle_gamma   90.00
#
_symmetry.space_group_name_H-M   'P 1'
#
loop_
_entity.id
_entity.type
_entity.pdbx_description
1 polymer ?
#
loop_
_entity_poly.entity_id
_entity_poly.type
_entity_poly.pdbx_seq_one_letter_code
_entity_poly.pdbx_strand_id
1 'polypeptide(L)'
;MDILKNNNLLIIKLGGSVITFKEKPLTPNLKTIEKIARIIKELRELYKIIIVHGGGSFGHYWSVKYDMHTKPSAYPDEGISRVRESMIELNHMIVEKFISMNLKPFSINASSFIFNNIACKERISDIMDMMKNNDIIPMTYGDVVHTSGGNFSILSGDTLMNILSIYLNPKFSIFTTNVDGIYNDLKGGHIISNIVINKNKDLLNANAANIEFSNMSFDVTGGMKRKMNESINIAKAGIPVYLINGFYPERMLDIINGGNFIGTLIKKQQEAGA
;
A
#
# COMPACT_ATOMS: atom_id res chain seq x y z
N MET A 1 17.41 21.60 -1.22
CA MET A 1 16.53 22.42 -0.36
C MET A 1 15.75 23.33 -1.30
N ASP A 2 14.54 23.07 -1.79
CA ASP A 2 13.33 22.54 -1.17
C ASP A 2 12.44 21.84 -2.21
N ILE A 3 12.63 20.53 -2.43
CA ILE A 3 11.71 19.72 -3.26
C ILE A 3 10.43 19.36 -2.46
N LEU A 4 10.43 19.61 -1.15
CA LEU A 4 9.39 19.20 -0.20
C LEU A 4 8.26 20.23 0.00
N LYS A 5 8.32 21.42 -0.63
CA LYS A 5 7.34 22.50 -0.35
C LYS A 5 6.08 22.49 -1.20
N ASN A 6 6.05 21.78 -2.33
CA ASN A 6 4.82 21.51 -3.08
C ASN A 6 4.56 20.01 -3.06
N ASN A 7 3.92 19.53 -2.01
CA ASN A 7 3.63 18.12 -1.82
C ASN A 7 2.55 17.67 -2.82
N ASN A 8 2.96 17.39 -4.04
CA ASN A 8 2.09 16.95 -5.13
C ASN A 8 2.37 15.48 -5.48
N LEU A 9 2.59 14.67 -4.43
CA LEU A 9 2.93 13.27 -4.50
C LEU A 9 1.77 12.41 -3.98
N LEU A 10 1.42 11.39 -4.74
CA LEU A 10 0.55 10.28 -4.34
C LEU A 10 1.41 9.03 -4.17
N ILE A 11 1.16 8.29 -3.10
CA ILE A 11 1.63 6.90 -3.00
C ILE A 11 0.40 6.02 -2.94
N ILE A 12 0.30 5.09 -3.90
CA ILE A 12 -0.90 4.29 -4.10
C ILE A 12 -0.54 2.81 -3.99
N LYS A 13 -1.22 2.12 -3.07
CA LYS A 13 -1.14 0.68 -2.94
C LYS A 13 -2.17 0.00 -3.83
N LEU A 14 -1.71 -0.93 -4.67
CA LEU A 14 -2.57 -1.91 -5.34
C LEU A 14 -2.70 -3.16 -4.49
N GLY A 15 -3.86 -3.38 -3.88
CA GLY A 15 -4.11 -4.52 -3.00
C GLY A 15 -4.00 -5.84 -3.75
N GLY A 16 -3.28 -6.82 -3.19
CA GLY A 16 -3.12 -8.14 -3.84
C GLY A 16 -4.45 -8.83 -4.16
N SER A 17 -5.45 -8.70 -3.30
CA SER A 17 -6.82 -9.21 -3.51
C SER A 17 -7.62 -8.47 -4.59
N VAL A 18 -7.15 -7.30 -5.02
CA VAL A 18 -7.76 -6.49 -6.08
C VAL A 18 -7.16 -6.87 -7.44
N ILE A 19 -5.83 -6.94 -7.49
CA ILE A 19 -5.06 -7.19 -8.72
C ILE A 19 -4.87 -8.68 -9.05
N THR A 20 -5.33 -9.59 -8.19
CA THR A 20 -5.27 -11.05 -8.42
C THR A 20 -6.54 -11.73 -7.89
N PHE A 21 -6.76 -13.00 -8.26
CA PHE A 21 -7.85 -13.80 -7.72
C PHE A 21 -7.36 -14.77 -6.64
N LYS A 22 -7.77 -14.56 -5.39
CA LYS A 22 -7.32 -15.39 -4.26
C LYS A 22 -7.63 -16.87 -4.43
N GLU A 23 -8.81 -17.19 -4.99
CA GLU A 23 -9.29 -18.56 -5.21
C GLU A 23 -8.58 -19.30 -6.36
N LYS A 24 -7.79 -18.57 -7.17
CA LYS A 24 -7.06 -19.13 -8.31
C LYS A 24 -5.59 -18.72 -8.21
N PRO A 25 -4.72 -19.60 -7.68
CA PRO A 25 -3.28 -19.34 -7.60
C PRO A 25 -2.73 -18.77 -8.90
N LEU A 26 -1.78 -17.84 -8.79
CA LEU A 26 -1.06 -17.28 -9.93
C LEU A 26 -1.96 -16.66 -11.03
N THR A 27 -3.15 -16.14 -10.66
CA THR A 27 -4.09 -15.57 -11.63
C THR A 27 -4.25 -14.06 -11.43
N PRO A 28 -3.78 -13.21 -12.37
CA PRO A 28 -3.96 -11.77 -12.29
C PRO A 28 -5.39 -11.36 -12.65
N ASN A 29 -5.86 -10.27 -12.04
CA ASN A 29 -7.13 -9.63 -12.39
C ASN A 29 -6.88 -8.50 -13.40
N LEU A 30 -6.55 -8.88 -14.65
CA LEU A 30 -6.17 -7.93 -15.71
C LEU A 30 -7.24 -6.86 -15.99
N LYS A 31 -8.53 -7.21 -15.84
CA LYS A 31 -9.64 -6.25 -15.99
C LYS A 31 -9.57 -5.14 -14.95
N THR A 32 -9.33 -5.48 -13.68
CA THR A 32 -9.22 -4.48 -12.61
C THR A 32 -7.92 -3.68 -12.73
N ILE A 33 -6.80 -4.33 -13.08
CA ILE A 33 -5.52 -3.66 -13.35
C ILE A 33 -5.70 -2.60 -14.45
N GLU A 34 -6.42 -2.94 -15.52
CA GLU A 34 -6.74 -1.99 -16.60
C GLU A 34 -7.55 -0.80 -16.09
N LYS A 35 -8.63 -1.02 -15.34
CA LYS A 35 -9.45 0.06 -14.78
C LYS A 35 -8.61 0.99 -13.90
N ILE A 36 -7.76 0.44 -13.04
CA ILE A 36 -6.83 1.20 -12.20
C ILE A 36 -5.89 2.03 -13.04
N ALA A 37 -5.26 1.44 -14.07
CA ALA A 37 -4.33 2.14 -14.94
C ALA A 37 -4.97 3.33 -15.68
N ARG A 38 -6.27 3.26 -16.05
CA ARG A 38 -6.99 4.42 -16.60
C ARG A 38 -7.05 5.57 -15.61
N ILE A 39 -7.42 5.28 -14.35
CA ILE A 39 -7.47 6.32 -13.30
C ILE A 39 -6.08 6.86 -12.99
N ILE A 40 -5.05 6.00 -12.92
CA ILE A 40 -3.67 6.45 -12.74
C ILE A 40 -3.27 7.42 -13.86
N LYS A 41 -3.61 7.12 -15.12
CA LYS A 41 -3.30 8.00 -16.26
C LYS A 41 -3.87 9.41 -16.09
N GLU A 42 -5.11 9.52 -15.63
CA GLU A 42 -5.75 10.81 -15.35
C GLU A 42 -5.06 11.53 -14.17
N LEU A 43 -4.79 10.82 -13.08
CA LEU A 43 -4.12 11.40 -11.92
C LEU A 43 -2.70 11.88 -12.19
N ARG A 44 -2.01 11.28 -13.16
CA ARG A 44 -0.64 11.66 -13.55
C ARG A 44 -0.54 13.04 -14.16
N GLU A 45 -1.63 13.58 -14.72
CA GLU A 45 -1.67 14.95 -15.23
C GLU A 45 -1.52 15.98 -14.11
N LEU A 46 -1.94 15.61 -12.89
CA LEU A 46 -1.98 16.50 -11.74
C LEU A 46 -0.96 16.17 -10.67
N TYR A 47 -0.47 14.93 -10.56
CA TYR A 47 0.33 14.46 -9.43
C TYR A 47 1.52 13.60 -9.85
N LYS A 48 2.62 13.67 -9.09
CA LYS A 48 3.65 12.62 -9.03
C LYS A 48 3.06 11.37 -8.37
N ILE A 49 3.33 10.18 -8.91
CA ILE A 49 2.74 8.93 -8.39
C ILE A 49 3.83 7.88 -8.20
N ILE A 50 3.84 7.27 -7.02
CA ILE A 50 4.55 6.03 -6.72
C ILE A 50 3.53 4.92 -6.47
N ILE A 51 3.76 3.76 -7.05
CA ILE A 51 2.87 2.60 -6.91
C ILE A 51 3.54 1.51 -6.09
N VAL A 52 2.78 0.92 -5.16
CA VAL A 52 3.17 -0.28 -4.42
C VAL A 52 2.15 -1.37 -4.63
N HIS A 53 2.49 -2.52 -5.22
CA HIS A 53 1.53 -3.63 -5.30
C HIS A 53 1.77 -4.72 -4.24
N GLY A 54 0.68 -5.37 -3.83
CA GLY A 54 0.74 -6.57 -2.99
C GLY A 54 1.05 -7.84 -3.81
N GLY A 55 1.35 -8.94 -3.12
CA GLY A 55 1.66 -10.21 -3.79
C GLY A 55 0.46 -11.03 -4.25
N GLY A 56 -0.73 -10.79 -3.69
CA GLY A 56 -1.94 -11.49 -4.12
C GLY A 56 -1.80 -13.01 -4.14
N SER A 57 -2.41 -13.66 -5.13
CA SER A 57 -2.31 -15.10 -5.36
C SER A 57 -0.93 -15.58 -5.83
N PHE A 58 0.04 -14.69 -6.07
CA PHE A 58 1.40 -15.01 -6.48
C PHE A 58 2.31 -15.14 -5.26
N GLY A 59 2.42 -14.08 -4.47
CA GLY A 59 3.21 -14.10 -3.23
C GLY A 59 2.59 -14.99 -2.16
N HIS A 60 1.27 -14.87 -1.91
CA HIS A 60 0.62 -15.57 -0.81
C HIS A 60 0.59 -17.09 -1.00
N TYR A 61 0.39 -17.55 -2.24
CA TYR A 61 0.34 -18.98 -2.55
C TYR A 61 1.66 -19.67 -2.19
N TRP A 62 2.78 -19.14 -2.69
CA TRP A 62 4.09 -19.72 -2.43
C TRP A 62 4.56 -19.50 -1.00
N SER A 63 4.30 -18.33 -0.40
CA SER A 63 4.70 -18.10 0.99
C SER A 63 4.00 -19.04 1.96
N VAL A 64 2.73 -19.35 1.74
CA VAL A 64 2.00 -20.34 2.55
C VAL A 64 2.53 -21.75 2.31
N LYS A 65 2.79 -22.13 1.05
CA LYS A 65 3.29 -23.45 0.69
C LYS A 65 4.65 -23.78 1.32
N TYR A 66 5.50 -22.78 1.52
CA TYR A 66 6.83 -22.91 2.13
C TYR A 66 6.92 -22.39 3.57
N ASP A 67 5.78 -22.12 4.22
CA ASP A 67 5.70 -21.60 5.60
C ASP A 67 6.54 -20.33 5.85
N MET A 68 6.58 -19.43 4.87
CA MET A 68 7.33 -18.18 4.91
C MET A 68 6.49 -17.03 5.45
N HIS A 69 7.06 -16.27 6.38
CA HIS A 69 6.37 -15.19 7.11
C HIS A 69 7.19 -13.90 7.14
N THR A 70 6.64 -12.88 7.78
CA THR A 70 7.32 -11.58 7.96
C THR A 70 8.43 -11.62 9.01
N LYS A 71 8.51 -12.69 9.83
CA LYS A 71 9.58 -12.87 10.81
C LYS A 71 10.84 -13.38 10.09
N PRO A 72 12.02 -12.79 10.31
CA PRO A 72 13.26 -13.33 9.73
C PRO A 72 13.53 -14.77 10.17
N SER A 73 13.82 -15.65 9.21
CA SER A 73 14.21 -17.05 9.45
C SER A 73 15.01 -17.62 8.28
N ALA A 74 15.68 -18.74 8.50
CA ALA A 74 16.33 -19.53 7.47
C ALA A 74 15.27 -20.38 6.76
N TYR A 75 14.45 -19.72 5.94
CA TYR A 75 13.41 -20.35 5.15
C TYR A 75 13.99 -21.30 4.09
N PRO A 76 13.22 -22.28 3.59
CA PRO A 76 13.69 -23.19 2.54
C PRO A 76 14.15 -22.43 1.29
N ASP A 77 15.33 -22.77 0.77
CA ASP A 77 15.93 -22.13 -0.41
C ASP A 77 15.00 -22.15 -1.63
N GLU A 78 14.34 -23.29 -1.88
CA GLU A 78 13.35 -23.40 -2.96
C GLU A 78 12.19 -22.43 -2.76
N GLY A 79 11.72 -22.26 -1.52
CA GLY A 79 10.65 -21.33 -1.19
C GLY A 79 11.04 -19.88 -1.45
N ILE A 80 12.26 -19.50 -1.09
CA ILE A 80 12.82 -18.17 -1.38
C ILE A 80 12.80 -17.92 -2.89
N SER A 81 13.35 -18.84 -3.69
CA SER A 81 13.36 -18.70 -5.16
C SER A 81 11.94 -18.66 -5.75
N ARG A 82 11.03 -19.55 -5.31
CA ARG A 82 9.66 -19.63 -5.84
C ARG A 82 8.83 -18.39 -5.53
N VAL A 83 8.90 -17.88 -4.30
CA VAL A 83 8.22 -16.63 -3.94
C VAL A 83 8.76 -15.47 -4.78
N ARG A 84 10.09 -15.36 -4.88
CA ARG A 84 10.74 -14.27 -5.61
C ARG A 84 10.35 -14.24 -7.08
N GLU A 85 10.49 -15.37 -7.78
CA GLU A 85 10.15 -15.45 -9.21
C GLU A 85 8.67 -15.20 -9.46
N SER A 86 7.79 -15.72 -8.60
CA SER A 86 6.35 -15.46 -8.73
C SER A 86 5.99 -13.98 -8.52
N MET A 87 6.69 -13.28 -7.63
CA MET A 87 6.51 -11.84 -7.46
C MET A 87 7.03 -11.03 -8.65
N ILE A 88 8.15 -11.44 -9.24
CA ILE A 88 8.68 -10.85 -10.49
C ILE A 88 7.66 -11.04 -11.62
N GLU A 89 7.09 -12.22 -11.76
CA GLU A 89 6.07 -12.53 -12.77
C GLU A 89 4.83 -11.63 -12.64
N LEU A 90 4.27 -11.50 -11.43
CA LEU A 90 3.14 -10.60 -11.19
C LEU A 90 3.48 -9.15 -11.54
N ASN A 91 4.65 -8.67 -11.10
CA ASN A 91 5.10 -7.32 -11.41
C ASN A 91 5.26 -7.10 -12.92
N HIS A 92 5.86 -8.07 -13.62
CA HIS A 92 6.02 -8.02 -15.07
C HIS A 92 4.66 -7.87 -15.78
N MET A 93 3.65 -8.69 -15.41
CA MET A 93 2.30 -8.59 -15.98
C MET A 93 1.65 -7.21 -15.74
N ILE A 94 1.85 -6.63 -14.55
CA ILE A 94 1.32 -5.29 -14.23
C ILE A 94 2.04 -4.21 -15.05
N VAL A 95 3.38 -4.27 -15.11
CA VAL A 95 4.22 -3.35 -15.87
C VAL A 95 3.86 -3.38 -17.36
N GLU A 96 3.76 -4.56 -17.97
CA GLU A 96 3.33 -4.70 -19.36
C GLU A 96 1.95 -4.11 -19.60
N LYS A 97 1.00 -4.38 -18.69
CA LYS A 97 -0.35 -3.81 -18.81
C LYS A 97 -0.32 -2.28 -18.75
N PHE A 98 0.47 -1.70 -17.85
CA PHE A 98 0.63 -0.25 -17.75
C PHE A 98 1.27 0.34 -19.02
N ILE A 99 2.33 -0.28 -19.55
CA ILE A 99 2.98 0.14 -20.81
C ILE A 99 1.99 0.09 -21.98
N SER A 100 1.19 -0.98 -22.11
CA SER A 100 0.18 -1.11 -23.15
C SER A 100 -0.89 0.00 -23.12
N MET A 101 -0.99 0.71 -21.99
CA MET A 101 -1.92 1.84 -21.78
C MET A 101 -1.24 3.20 -21.88
N ASN A 102 0.00 3.24 -22.38
CA ASN A 102 0.84 4.42 -22.54
C ASN A 102 1.21 5.09 -21.20
N LEU A 103 1.35 4.30 -20.13
CA LEU A 103 2.02 4.72 -18.90
C LEU A 103 3.50 4.33 -18.97
N LYS A 104 4.34 4.98 -18.15
CA LYS A 104 5.80 4.74 -18.10
C LYS A 104 6.22 4.17 -16.74
N PRO A 105 5.75 2.96 -16.35
CA PRO A 105 6.14 2.36 -15.09
C PRO A 105 7.64 2.06 -15.06
N PHE A 106 8.27 2.27 -13.91
CA PHE A 106 9.67 1.89 -13.65
C PHE A 106 9.72 0.99 -12.43
N SER A 107 9.96 -0.30 -12.65
CA SER A 107 9.96 -1.31 -11.58
C SER A 107 11.22 -1.20 -10.72
N ILE A 108 11.04 -1.09 -9.41
CA ILE A 108 12.09 -1.00 -8.40
C ILE A 108 11.88 -2.14 -7.40
N ASN A 109 12.83 -3.05 -7.35
CA ASN A 109 12.78 -4.12 -6.38
C ASN A 109 13.04 -3.58 -4.96
N ALA A 110 12.25 -4.01 -3.98
CA ALA A 110 12.37 -3.53 -2.61
C ALA A 110 13.79 -3.72 -2.02
N SER A 111 14.50 -4.78 -2.40
CA SER A 111 15.86 -5.05 -1.95
C SER A 111 16.91 -4.02 -2.41
N SER A 112 16.59 -3.15 -3.38
CA SER A 112 17.52 -2.08 -3.80
C SER A 112 17.56 -0.89 -2.83
N PHE A 113 16.55 -0.75 -1.97
CA PHE A 113 16.45 0.33 -0.99
C PHE A 113 16.10 -0.14 0.43
N ILE A 114 15.96 -1.45 0.66
CA ILE A 114 15.72 -2.06 1.97
C ILE A 114 16.70 -3.19 2.21
N PHE A 115 17.31 -3.18 3.39
CA PHE A 115 18.16 -4.27 3.89
C PHE A 115 17.86 -4.51 5.36
N ASN A 116 17.70 -5.77 5.77
CA ASN A 116 17.36 -6.14 7.15
C ASN A 116 16.13 -5.38 7.70
N ASN A 117 15.10 -5.20 6.86
CA ASN A 117 13.90 -4.40 7.15
C ASN A 117 14.17 -2.92 7.52
N ILE A 118 15.37 -2.42 7.21
CA ILE A 118 15.76 -1.02 7.39
C ILE A 118 15.85 -0.38 6.01
N ALA A 119 15.20 0.77 5.86
CA ALA A 119 15.21 1.54 4.63
C ALA A 119 16.50 2.39 4.51
N CYS A 120 17.12 2.36 3.33
CA CYS A 120 18.19 3.28 2.98
C CYS A 120 17.58 4.59 2.47
N LYS A 121 17.78 5.67 3.24
CA LYS A 121 17.17 6.98 2.97
C LYS A 121 17.64 7.57 1.64
N GLU A 122 18.92 7.39 1.32
CA GLU A 122 19.54 7.85 0.08
C GLU A 122 18.87 7.19 -1.12
N ARG A 123 18.72 5.86 -1.08
CA ARG A 123 18.05 5.10 -2.15
C ARG A 123 16.57 5.45 -2.31
N ILE A 124 15.87 5.76 -1.22
CA ILE A 124 14.49 6.26 -1.30
C ILE A 124 14.47 7.67 -1.92
N SER A 125 15.46 8.51 -1.62
CA SER A 125 15.57 9.84 -2.23
C SER A 125 15.82 9.75 -3.74
N ASP A 126 16.58 8.75 -4.20
CA ASP A 126 16.79 8.48 -5.62
C ASP A 126 15.45 8.26 -6.36
N ILE A 127 14.46 7.62 -5.73
CA ILE A 127 13.12 7.41 -6.33
C ILE A 127 12.47 8.75 -6.72
N MET A 128 12.62 9.77 -5.87
CA MET A 128 12.09 11.11 -6.16
C MET A 128 12.89 11.83 -7.25
N ASP A 129 14.21 11.63 -7.26
CA ASP A 129 15.09 12.21 -8.26
C ASP A 129 14.79 11.68 -9.66
N MET A 130 14.51 10.37 -9.78
CA MET A 130 14.11 9.77 -11.06
C MET A 130 12.87 10.42 -11.67
N MET A 131 11.94 10.95 -10.85
CA MET A 131 10.73 11.65 -11.30
C MET A 131 10.91 13.17 -11.49
N LYS A 132 12.10 13.73 -11.28
CA LYS A 132 12.29 15.20 -11.30
C LYS A 132 12.06 15.79 -12.70
N ASN A 133 12.62 15.15 -13.72
CA ASN A 133 12.58 15.58 -15.12
C ASN A 133 12.00 14.50 -16.06
N ASN A 134 11.43 13.43 -15.51
CA ASN A 134 10.88 12.31 -16.27
C ASN A 134 9.42 12.07 -15.90
N ASP A 135 8.65 11.58 -16.86
CA ASP A 135 7.26 11.16 -16.65
C ASP A 135 7.15 9.67 -16.24
N ILE A 136 8.16 9.16 -15.53
CA ILE A 136 8.14 7.78 -15.06
C ILE A 136 7.23 7.63 -13.83
N ILE A 137 6.74 6.41 -13.62
CA ILE A 137 5.95 6.01 -12.46
C ILE A 137 6.75 4.93 -11.71
N PRO A 138 7.50 5.28 -10.66
CA PRO A 138 8.16 4.29 -9.83
C PRO A 138 7.15 3.28 -9.26
N MET A 139 7.44 2.00 -9.45
CA MET A 139 6.60 0.90 -9.01
C MET A 139 7.43 -0.09 -8.20
N THR A 140 6.99 -0.41 -6.99
CA THR A 140 7.61 -1.44 -6.15
C THR A 140 6.54 -2.40 -5.63
N TYR A 141 6.96 -3.47 -4.95
CA TYR A 141 6.06 -4.53 -4.53
C TYR A 141 6.59 -5.30 -3.33
N GLY A 142 5.66 -5.87 -2.57
CA GLY A 142 6.00 -6.78 -1.49
C GLY A 142 6.68 -8.03 -2.04
N ASP A 143 7.69 -8.52 -1.34
CA ASP A 143 8.57 -9.59 -1.85
C ASP A 143 9.26 -10.33 -0.70
N VAL A 144 9.92 -11.44 -0.99
CA VAL A 144 10.91 -12.03 -0.08
C VAL A 144 12.19 -11.19 -0.14
N VAL A 145 12.73 -10.84 1.03
CA VAL A 145 13.97 -10.06 1.16
C VAL A 145 14.97 -10.77 2.07
N HIS A 146 16.24 -10.71 1.69
CA HIS A 146 17.33 -11.13 2.56
C HIS A 146 17.47 -10.16 3.74
N THR A 147 17.76 -10.71 4.91
CA THR A 147 17.97 -9.97 6.15
C THR A 147 19.44 -10.10 6.58
N SER A 148 19.73 -10.73 7.71
CA SER A 148 21.09 -10.96 8.21
C SER A 148 21.29 -12.43 8.59
N GLY A 149 22.55 -12.89 8.56
CA GLY A 149 22.90 -14.26 8.95
C GLY A 149 22.26 -15.34 8.08
N GLY A 150 22.04 -15.07 6.78
CA GLY A 150 21.41 -16.01 5.85
C GLY A 150 19.88 -16.10 5.98
N ASN A 151 19.26 -15.30 6.85
CA ASN A 151 17.81 -15.29 7.05
C ASN A 151 17.10 -14.45 5.98
N PHE A 152 15.85 -14.79 5.73
CA PHE A 152 14.94 -14.07 4.83
C PHE A 152 13.63 -13.74 5.55
N SER A 153 12.88 -12.76 5.05
CA SER A 153 11.53 -12.45 5.50
C SER A 153 10.64 -11.98 4.36
N ILE A 154 9.34 -12.20 4.49
CA ILE A 154 8.35 -11.57 3.60
C ILE A 154 8.19 -10.10 3.98
N LEU A 155 8.58 -9.21 3.08
CA LEU A 155 8.33 -7.79 3.18
C LEU A 155 6.98 -7.47 2.52
N SER A 156 6.00 -7.07 3.34
CA SER A 156 4.67 -6.78 2.81
C SER A 156 4.64 -5.45 2.07
N GLY A 157 3.79 -5.37 1.04
CA GLY A 157 3.54 -4.08 0.40
C GLY A 157 2.78 -3.09 1.30
N ASP A 158 2.23 -3.49 2.45
CA ASP A 158 1.67 -2.53 3.42
C ASP A 158 2.82 -1.85 4.20
N THR A 159 3.86 -2.61 4.54
CA THR A 159 5.09 -2.10 5.17
C THR A 159 5.85 -1.16 4.23
N LEU A 160 5.92 -1.48 2.93
CA LEU A 160 6.49 -0.58 1.91
C LEU A 160 5.73 0.75 1.83
N MET A 161 4.39 0.73 1.91
CA MET A 161 3.60 1.95 1.96
C MET A 161 3.95 2.80 3.17
N ASN A 162 4.13 2.19 4.34
CA ASN A 162 4.51 2.90 5.55
C ASN A 162 5.90 3.55 5.42
N ILE A 163 6.90 2.77 5.02
CA ILE A 163 8.27 3.25 4.79
C ILE A 163 8.25 4.43 3.81
N LEU A 164 7.73 4.23 2.60
CA LEU A 164 7.76 5.28 1.58
C LEU A 164 6.95 6.51 2.00
N SER A 165 5.80 6.33 2.66
CA SER A 165 4.99 7.46 3.12
C SER A 165 5.73 8.28 4.19
N ILE A 166 6.34 7.64 5.19
CA ILE A 166 7.09 8.36 6.23
C ILE A 166 8.28 9.12 5.64
N TYR A 167 9.04 8.51 4.74
CA TYR A 167 10.24 9.12 4.18
C TYR A 167 9.94 10.21 3.14
N LEU A 168 8.89 10.04 2.34
CA LEU A 168 8.57 10.94 1.22
C LEU A 168 7.45 11.94 1.54
N ASN A 169 6.74 11.74 2.66
CA ASN A 169 5.66 12.59 3.16
C ASN A 169 4.66 12.97 2.05
N PRO A 170 3.97 12.02 1.39
CA PRO A 170 3.08 12.35 0.28
C PRO A 170 1.86 13.14 0.73
N LYS A 171 1.19 13.80 -0.24
CA LYS A 171 -0.09 14.49 0.02
C LYS A 171 -1.20 13.50 0.37
N PHE A 172 -1.21 12.36 -0.32
CA PHE A 172 -2.18 11.30 -0.11
C PHE A 172 -1.48 9.94 -0.12
N SER A 173 -1.78 9.12 0.88
CA SER A 173 -1.41 7.70 0.93
C SER A 173 -2.68 6.87 0.75
N ILE A 174 -2.83 6.20 -0.39
CA ILE A 174 -4.07 5.51 -0.76
C ILE A 174 -3.84 4.01 -0.78
N PHE A 175 -4.66 3.26 -0.05
CA PHE A 175 -4.67 1.80 -0.03
C PHE A 175 -5.91 1.29 -0.74
N THR A 176 -5.74 0.60 -1.87
CA THR A 176 -6.83 -0.16 -2.48
C THR A 176 -6.92 -1.55 -1.84
N THR A 177 -8.15 -1.95 -1.50
CA THR A 177 -8.48 -3.27 -0.93
C THR A 177 -9.71 -3.85 -1.62
N ASN A 178 -10.08 -5.09 -1.35
CA ASN A 178 -11.25 -5.76 -1.95
C ASN A 178 -12.56 -5.50 -1.19
N VAL A 179 -12.59 -4.46 -0.35
CA VAL A 179 -13.73 -4.03 0.46
C VAL A 179 -13.83 -2.51 0.43
N ASP A 180 -15.00 -1.94 0.73
CA ASP A 180 -15.23 -0.48 0.63
C ASP A 180 -14.43 0.36 1.61
N GLY A 181 -14.16 -0.16 2.80
CA GLY A 181 -13.36 0.51 3.81
C GLY A 181 -13.22 -0.40 5.04
N ILE A 182 -13.00 0.21 6.19
CA ILE A 182 -13.05 -0.46 7.48
C ILE A 182 -14.49 -0.48 7.95
N TYR A 183 -14.98 -1.65 8.33
CA TYR A 183 -16.33 -1.84 8.84
C TYR A 183 -16.32 -1.89 10.37
N ASN A 184 -17.38 -1.39 11.00
CA ASN A 184 -17.57 -1.51 12.46
C ASN A 184 -18.02 -2.92 12.90
N ASP A 185 -18.58 -3.71 11.99
CA ASP A 185 -18.97 -5.11 12.17
C ASP A 185 -18.94 -5.83 10.80
N LEU A 186 -18.66 -7.13 10.81
CA LEU A 186 -18.50 -7.98 9.64
C LEU A 186 -19.81 -8.52 9.12
N LYS A 187 -20.80 -8.65 10.03
CA LYS A 187 -22.11 -9.23 9.73
C LYS A 187 -23.09 -8.17 9.27
N GLY A 188 -22.64 -7.28 8.38
CA GLY A 188 -23.46 -6.21 7.82
C GLY A 188 -23.31 -4.85 8.53
N GLY A 189 -22.13 -4.58 9.09
CA GLY A 189 -21.81 -3.27 9.67
C GLY A 189 -21.74 -2.15 8.63
N HIS A 190 -21.60 -0.93 9.13
CA HIS A 190 -21.40 0.26 8.31
C HIS A 190 -19.91 0.58 8.16
N ILE A 191 -19.56 1.22 7.03
CA ILE A 191 -18.20 1.73 6.82
C ILE A 191 -17.93 2.84 7.83
N ILE A 192 -16.80 2.75 8.51
CA ILE A 192 -16.25 3.82 9.32
C ILE A 192 -15.57 4.81 8.37
N SER A 193 -16.23 5.91 8.05
CA SER A 193 -15.70 6.85 7.04
C SER A 193 -14.50 7.66 7.54
N ASN A 194 -14.34 7.84 8.85
CA ASN A 194 -13.26 8.64 9.42
C ASN A 194 -12.77 8.08 10.77
N ILE A 195 -11.46 7.84 10.86
CA ILE A 195 -10.75 7.39 12.06
C ILE A 195 -9.70 8.46 12.40
N VAL A 196 -9.81 9.03 13.59
CA VAL A 196 -8.91 10.08 14.07
C VAL A 196 -7.98 9.50 15.14
N ILE A 197 -6.68 9.78 15.03
CA ILE A 197 -5.66 9.29 15.95
C ILE A 197 -5.18 10.41 16.87
N ASN A 198 -5.30 10.22 18.19
CA ASN A 198 -4.75 11.13 19.19
C ASN A 198 -3.29 10.83 19.52
N LYS A 199 -2.53 11.84 19.96
CA LYS A 199 -1.13 11.69 20.43
C LYS A 199 -1.01 10.63 21.54
N ASN A 200 -2.00 10.54 22.42
CA ASN A 200 -2.04 9.65 23.57
C ASN A 200 -2.91 8.41 23.26
N LYS A 201 -2.41 7.54 22.39
CA LYS A 201 -2.80 6.13 22.14
C LYS A 201 -4.25 5.73 21.81
N ASP A 202 -5.26 6.57 21.94
CA ASP A 202 -6.63 6.14 21.63
C ASP A 202 -7.04 6.58 20.22
N LEU A 203 -7.59 5.62 19.45
CA LEU A 203 -8.31 5.91 18.23
C LEU A 203 -9.67 6.47 18.61
N LEU A 204 -10.05 7.59 18.01
CA LEU A 204 -11.38 8.15 18.11
C LEU A 204 -12.08 7.95 16.77
N ASN A 205 -13.17 7.20 16.76
CA ASN A 205 -14.09 7.21 15.63
C ASN A 205 -14.84 8.54 15.67
N ALA A 206 -14.78 9.34 14.60
CA ALA A 206 -15.45 10.64 14.56
C ALA A 206 -16.99 10.51 14.44
N ASN A 207 -17.50 9.33 14.05
CA ASN A 207 -18.93 9.08 13.85
C ASN A 207 -19.55 8.14 14.91
N ALA A 208 -18.77 7.69 15.89
CA ALA A 208 -19.28 6.95 17.04
C ALA A 208 -18.41 7.24 18.26
N ALA A 209 -19.02 7.73 19.33
CA ALA A 209 -18.40 8.09 20.60
C ALA A 209 -17.23 7.16 20.97
N ASN A 210 -16.02 7.73 21.10
CA ASN A 210 -14.83 7.17 21.75
C ASN A 210 -14.75 5.63 21.78
N ILE A 211 -14.47 5.00 20.64
CA ILE A 211 -14.26 3.56 20.59
C ILE A 211 -12.75 3.28 20.51
N GLU A 212 -12.18 2.88 21.65
CA GLU A 212 -10.82 2.34 21.71
C GLU A 212 -10.70 1.11 20.79
N PHE A 213 -9.62 1.06 20.00
CA PHE A 213 -9.34 -0.04 19.06
C PHE A 213 -9.20 -1.41 19.75
N SER A 214 -8.93 -1.43 21.06
CA SER A 214 -8.92 -2.62 21.92
C SER A 214 -10.30 -3.29 22.05
N ASN A 215 -11.38 -2.51 21.94
CA ASN A 215 -12.76 -2.96 22.14
C ASN A 215 -13.54 -3.14 20.83
N MET A 216 -13.00 -2.71 19.69
CA MET A 216 -13.57 -3.06 18.40
C MET A 216 -13.15 -4.48 18.01
N SER A 217 -14.14 -5.37 17.96
CA SER A 217 -14.03 -6.67 17.28
C SER A 217 -13.97 -6.44 15.78
N PHE A 218 -12.91 -5.82 15.28
CA PHE A 218 -12.58 -5.94 13.87
C PHE A 218 -12.20 -7.40 13.67
N ASP A 219 -12.97 -8.18 12.91
CA ASP A 219 -12.42 -9.41 12.34
C ASP A 219 -11.53 -8.98 11.18
N VAL A 220 -10.35 -8.62 11.62
CA VAL A 220 -9.22 -8.38 10.78
C VAL A 220 -8.58 -9.74 10.55
N THR A 221 -8.75 -10.27 9.34
CA THR A 221 -7.79 -11.26 8.83
C THR A 221 -6.37 -10.75 9.07
N GLY A 222 -5.37 -11.64 9.19
CA GLY A 222 -3.98 -11.22 9.44
C GLY A 222 -3.47 -10.14 8.46
N GLY A 223 -4.00 -10.12 7.23
CA GLY A 223 -3.71 -9.08 6.23
C GLY A 223 -4.39 -7.72 6.49
N MET A 224 -5.61 -7.68 7.05
CA MET A 224 -6.26 -6.42 7.42
C MET A 224 -5.65 -5.81 8.68
N LYS A 225 -5.28 -6.65 9.66
CA LYS A 225 -4.64 -6.19 10.91
C LYS A 225 -3.33 -5.46 10.62
N ARG A 226 -2.48 -6.07 9.78
CA ARG A 226 -1.21 -5.47 9.37
C ARG A 226 -1.42 -4.13 8.67
N LYS A 227 -2.30 -4.09 7.67
CA LYS A 227 -2.63 -2.86 6.94
C LYS A 227 -3.11 -1.75 7.86
N MET A 228 -3.99 -2.06 8.80
CA MET A 228 -4.47 -1.08 9.77
C MET A 228 -3.33 -0.55 10.66
N ASN A 229 -2.45 -1.42 11.15
CA ASN A 229 -1.27 -0.99 11.92
C ASN A 229 -0.35 -0.08 11.10
N GLU A 230 -0.06 -0.42 9.84
CA GLU A 230 0.78 0.39 8.96
C GLU A 230 0.11 1.73 8.62
N SER A 231 -1.20 1.73 8.32
CA SER A 231 -1.97 2.95 8.08
C SER A 231 -2.02 3.87 9.30
N ILE A 232 -2.14 3.31 10.51
CA ILE A 232 -2.07 4.07 11.77
C ILE A 232 -0.69 4.72 11.93
N ASN A 233 0.40 4.00 11.62
CA ASN A 233 1.75 4.55 11.71
C ASN A 233 1.97 5.73 10.77
N ILE A 234 1.49 5.61 9.52
CA ILE A 234 1.52 6.71 8.54
C ILE A 234 0.69 7.90 9.05
N ALA A 235 -0.53 7.66 9.53
CA ALA A 235 -1.40 8.71 10.07
C ALA A 235 -0.79 9.42 11.28
N LYS A 236 -0.11 8.72 12.19
CA LYS A 236 0.61 9.32 13.32
C LYS A 236 1.72 10.29 12.90
N ALA A 237 2.33 10.05 11.74
CA ALA A 237 3.30 10.95 11.13
C ALA A 237 2.65 12.21 10.50
N GLY A 238 1.32 12.33 10.53
CA GLY A 238 0.58 13.49 10.01
C GLY A 238 0.11 13.33 8.56
N ILE A 239 0.32 12.17 7.95
CA ILE A 239 -0.04 11.90 6.55
C ILE A 239 -1.42 11.25 6.51
N PRO A 240 -2.41 11.82 5.80
CA PRO A 240 -3.73 11.20 5.70
C PRO A 240 -3.66 9.90 4.88
N VAL A 241 -4.29 8.85 5.40
CA VAL A 241 -4.38 7.54 4.76
C VAL A 241 -5.80 7.24 4.36
N TYR A 242 -6.00 6.79 3.13
CA TYR A 242 -7.30 6.47 2.57
C TYR A 242 -7.36 4.98 2.26
N LEU A 243 -8.40 4.29 2.74
CA LEU A 243 -8.69 2.90 2.39
C LEU A 243 -9.96 2.87 1.55
N ILE A 244 -9.85 2.35 0.33
CA ILE A 244 -10.95 2.30 -0.64
C ILE A 244 -11.01 0.93 -1.33
N ASN A 245 -12.17 0.62 -1.93
CA ASN A 245 -12.32 -0.57 -2.75
C ASN A 245 -11.64 -0.39 -4.12
N GLY A 246 -10.63 -1.21 -4.40
CA GLY A 246 -9.89 -1.18 -5.66
C GLY A 246 -10.67 -1.71 -6.86
N PHE A 247 -11.84 -2.34 -6.67
CA PHE A 247 -12.74 -2.67 -7.79
C PHE A 247 -13.49 -1.45 -8.33
N TYR A 248 -13.49 -0.34 -7.57
CA TYR A 248 -14.07 0.96 -7.90
C TYR A 248 -12.98 2.04 -7.87
N PRO A 249 -11.97 1.98 -8.77
CA PRO A 249 -10.80 2.85 -8.72
C PRO A 249 -11.10 4.33 -8.94
N GLU A 250 -12.25 4.68 -9.53
CA GLU A 250 -12.74 6.05 -9.67
C GLU A 250 -12.81 6.80 -8.33
N ARG A 251 -12.95 6.08 -7.21
CA ARG A 251 -12.94 6.67 -5.86
C ARG A 251 -11.62 7.36 -5.50
N MET A 252 -10.53 7.09 -6.22
CA MET A 252 -9.29 7.85 -6.08
C MET A 252 -9.46 9.31 -6.55
N LEU A 253 -10.26 9.54 -7.59
CA LEU A 253 -10.60 10.88 -8.08
C LEU A 253 -11.48 11.61 -7.07
N ASP A 254 -12.46 10.93 -6.46
CA ASP A 254 -13.32 11.51 -5.42
C ASP A 254 -12.50 12.07 -4.24
N ILE A 255 -11.49 11.31 -3.78
CA ILE A 255 -10.56 11.73 -2.73
C ILE A 255 -9.81 13.01 -3.14
N ILE A 256 -9.28 13.01 -4.36
CA ILE A 256 -8.38 14.06 -4.85
C ILE A 256 -9.11 15.36 -5.15
N ASN A 257 -10.36 15.26 -5.64
CA ASN A 257 -11.24 16.39 -5.92
C ASN A 257 -11.88 16.97 -4.64
N GLY A 258 -11.60 16.40 -3.47
CA GLY A 258 -12.18 16.84 -2.20
C GLY A 258 -13.67 16.52 -2.05
N GLY A 259 -14.19 15.59 -2.86
CA GLY A 259 -15.58 15.17 -2.83
C GLY A 259 -15.87 14.15 -1.71
N ASN A 260 -17.14 13.80 -1.56
CA ASN A 260 -17.54 12.66 -0.74
C ASN A 260 -17.09 11.38 -1.44
N PHE A 261 -16.18 10.63 -0.83
CA PHE A 261 -15.73 9.33 -1.32
C PHE A 261 -16.28 8.20 -0.45
N ILE A 262 -16.44 7.01 -1.04
CA ILE A 262 -16.81 5.81 -0.30
C ILE A 262 -15.54 5.08 0.15
N GLY A 263 -15.21 5.23 1.43
CA GLY A 263 -14.16 4.47 2.09
C GLY A 263 -13.85 4.99 3.48
N THR A 264 -12.63 4.72 3.97
CA THR A 264 -12.18 5.14 5.30
C THR A 264 -10.98 6.08 5.19
N LEU A 265 -11.10 7.27 5.78
CA LEU A 265 -9.97 8.16 6.05
C LEU A 265 -9.42 7.90 7.44
N ILE A 266 -8.11 7.69 7.55
CA ILE A 266 -7.37 7.64 8.81
C ILE A 266 -6.44 8.85 8.86
N LYS A 267 -6.58 9.68 9.90
CA LYS A 267 -5.76 10.89 10.05
C LYS A 267 -5.44 11.18 11.51
N LYS A 268 -4.39 11.96 11.74
CA LYS A 268 -4.11 12.52 13.07
C LYS A 268 -5.15 13.57 13.44
N GLN A 269 -5.48 13.68 14.72
CA GLN A 269 -6.22 14.83 15.23
C GLN A 269 -5.41 16.10 14.93
N GLN A 270 -6.03 17.08 14.29
CA GLN A 270 -5.43 18.41 14.18
C GLN A 270 -5.54 19.06 15.55
N GLU A 271 -4.43 19.53 16.09
CA GLU A 271 -4.47 20.38 17.28
C GLU A 271 -5.20 21.67 16.88
N ALA A 272 -6.27 22.01 17.61
CA ALA A 272 -6.88 23.32 17.49
C ALA A 272 -5.75 24.34 17.73
N GLY A 273 -5.53 25.23 16.76
CA GLY A 273 -4.37 26.13 16.74
C GLY A 273 -4.18 26.83 18.08
N ALA A 274 -2.94 26.82 18.56
CA ALA A 274 -2.45 27.78 19.53
C ALA A 274 -2.07 29.08 18.80
#